data_AF-A0A835L4J4-F1
#
_entry.id   AF-A0A835L4J4-F1
#
_cell.length_a   1.000
_cell.length_b   1.000
_cell.length_c   1.000
_cell.angle_alpha   90.00
_cell.angle_beta   90.00
_cell.angle_gamma   90.00
#
_symmetry.space_group_name_H-M   'P 1'
#
loop_
_entity.id
_entity.type
_entity.pdbx_description
1 polymer ?
#
loop_
_entity_poly.entity_id
_entity_poly.type
_entity_poly.pdbx_seq_one_letter_code
_entity_poly.pdbx_strand_id
1 'polypeptide(L)'
;FFLLQVEMACELRKPLFVHEKEAQDDLIKILDEFGSRLPAVVIHSFTGSVEQGLKYIEKGFYLGITGYICKDKSDGGIRRLLSERLLPLDKLLVETDSPFMYPNMRASKLPLHVKDSLTERSMNFVNRYCTFQRNEPCALPAIVELIAGFLGQKPEDVALATAFNALKIFGLSQ
;
A
#
# COMPACT_ATOMS: atom_id res chain seq x y z
N PHE A 1 3.15 -25.22 -2.11
CA PHE A 1 2.65 -24.59 -0.85
C PHE A 1 1.74 -23.41 -1.12
N PHE A 2 2.14 -22.40 -1.90
CA PHE A 2 1.29 -21.23 -2.18
C PHE A 2 -0.08 -21.59 -2.79
N LEU A 3 -0.12 -22.43 -3.83
CA LEU A 3 -1.36 -22.88 -4.47
C LEU A 3 -2.36 -23.48 -3.47
N LEU A 4 -1.91 -24.35 -2.55
CA LEU A 4 -2.74 -24.93 -1.49
C LEU A 4 -3.31 -23.85 -0.55
N GLN A 5 -2.57 -22.76 -0.29
CA GLN A 5 -3.08 -21.64 0.51
C GLN A 5 -4.12 -20.81 -0.24
N VAL A 6 -3.98 -20.68 -1.56
CA VAL A 6 -5.00 -20.03 -2.41
C VAL A 6 -6.28 -20.86 -2.44
N GLU A 7 -6.17 -22.19 -2.56
CA GLU A 7 -7.31 -23.11 -2.46
C GLU A 7 -8.06 -22.93 -1.13
N MET A 8 -7.34 -22.96 0.00
CA MET A 8 -7.92 -22.72 1.32
C MET A 8 -8.60 -21.34 1.42
N ALA A 9 -7.98 -20.29 0.89
CA ALA A 9 -8.58 -18.95 0.92
C ALA A 9 -9.89 -18.89 0.13
N CYS A 10 -9.98 -19.59 -1.01
CA CYS A 10 -11.21 -19.72 -1.80
C CYS A 10 -12.29 -20.48 -1.01
N GLU A 11 -11.95 -21.59 -0.37
CA GLU A 11 -12.89 -22.39 0.43
C GLU A 11 -13.43 -21.61 1.63
N LEU A 12 -12.55 -20.92 2.35
CA LEU A 12 -12.89 -20.13 3.55
C LEU A 12 -13.50 -18.76 3.21
N ARG A 13 -13.47 -18.36 1.94
CA ARG A 13 -13.87 -17.02 1.45
C ARG A 13 -13.19 -15.90 2.23
N LYS A 14 -11.91 -16.09 2.55
CA LYS A 14 -11.09 -15.08 3.24
C LYS A 14 -10.20 -14.35 2.24
N PRO A 15 -9.98 -13.04 2.39
CA PRO A 15 -9.11 -12.30 1.48
C PRO A 15 -7.68 -12.85 1.53
N LEU A 16 -6.99 -12.78 0.39
CA LEU A 16 -5.57 -13.08 0.29
C LEU A 16 -4.76 -11.83 0.59
N PHE A 17 -3.83 -11.93 1.52
CA PHE A 17 -2.83 -10.90 1.82
C PHE A 17 -1.47 -11.40 1.35
N VAL A 18 -1.10 -11.01 0.13
CA VAL A 18 -0.03 -11.64 -0.64
C VAL A 18 1.23 -10.80 -0.59
N HIS A 19 2.32 -11.43 -0.17
CA HIS A 19 3.66 -10.89 -0.38
C HIS A 19 4.18 -11.31 -1.75
N GLU A 20 4.65 -10.35 -2.53
CA GLU A 20 5.25 -10.59 -3.84
C GLU A 20 6.49 -9.70 -4.02
N LYS A 21 7.55 -10.31 -4.57
CA LYS A 21 8.79 -9.65 -5.01
C LYS A 21 9.32 -10.40 -6.23
N GLU A 22 9.45 -9.70 -7.35
CA GLU A 22 10.05 -10.21 -8.60
C GLU A 22 9.41 -11.50 -9.13
N ALA A 23 8.14 -11.74 -8.82
CA ALA A 23 7.38 -12.96 -9.13
C ALA A 23 5.95 -12.66 -9.62
N GLN A 24 5.68 -11.44 -10.09
CA GLN A 24 4.33 -11.01 -10.51
C GLN A 24 3.68 -11.95 -11.53
N ASP A 25 4.40 -12.35 -12.59
CA ASP A 25 3.82 -13.14 -13.66
C ASP A 25 3.45 -14.56 -13.18
N ASP A 26 4.30 -15.18 -12.35
CA ASP A 26 4.02 -16.47 -11.71
C ASP A 26 2.84 -16.38 -10.74
N LEU A 27 2.80 -15.31 -9.92
CA LEU A 27 1.69 -15.06 -9.01
C LEU A 27 0.36 -14.93 -9.77
N ILE A 28 0.33 -14.09 -10.80
CA ILE A 28 -0.86 -13.88 -11.64
C ILE A 28 -1.31 -15.18 -12.27
N LYS A 29 -0.37 -15.95 -12.85
CA LYS A 29 -0.68 -17.24 -13.46
C LYS A 29 -1.39 -18.18 -12.50
N ILE A 30 -0.88 -18.31 -11.26
CA ILE A 30 -1.49 -19.16 -10.24
C ILE A 30 -2.87 -18.66 -9.84
N LEU A 31 -3.02 -17.34 -9.60
CA LEU A 31 -4.29 -16.77 -9.16
C LEU A 31 -5.39 -16.86 -10.24
N ASP A 32 -5.02 -16.74 -11.51
CA ASP A 32 -5.95 -16.82 -12.65
C ASP A 32 -6.62 -18.18 -12.78
N GLU A 33 -5.98 -19.26 -12.31
CA GLU A 33 -6.56 -20.62 -12.30
C GLU A 33 -7.84 -20.72 -11.45
N PHE A 34 -8.03 -19.80 -10.49
CA PHE A 34 -9.18 -19.79 -9.59
C PHE A 34 -10.36 -18.97 -10.11
N GLY A 35 -10.13 -18.07 -11.07
CA GLY A 35 -11.17 -17.25 -11.70
C GLY A 35 -12.12 -16.60 -10.69
N SER A 36 -13.43 -16.81 -10.86
CA SER A 36 -14.47 -16.23 -10.01
C SER A 36 -14.52 -16.77 -8.58
N ARG A 37 -13.81 -17.85 -8.28
CA ARG A 37 -13.68 -18.36 -6.90
C ARG A 37 -12.69 -17.56 -6.07
N LEU A 38 -11.83 -16.78 -6.72
CA LEU A 38 -10.78 -16.04 -6.04
C LEU A 38 -11.39 -14.95 -5.14
N PRO A 39 -11.07 -14.94 -3.84
CA PRO A 39 -11.51 -13.87 -2.95
C PRO A 39 -10.75 -12.57 -3.24
N ALA A 40 -11.06 -11.50 -2.50
CA ALA A 40 -10.31 -10.25 -2.62
C ALA A 40 -8.80 -10.47 -2.39
N VAL A 41 -7.96 -9.88 -3.23
CA VAL A 41 -6.50 -10.00 -3.16
C VAL A 41 -5.88 -8.64 -2.85
N VAL A 42 -5.01 -8.62 -1.84
CA VAL A 42 -4.17 -7.48 -1.48
C VAL A 42 -2.73 -7.85 -1.77
N ILE A 43 -2.07 -7.07 -2.62
CA ILE A 43 -0.62 -7.12 -2.80
C ILE A 43 0.01 -6.24 -1.71
N HIS A 44 0.49 -6.91 -0.64
CA HIS A 44 1.13 -6.31 0.52
C HIS A 44 2.47 -5.68 0.16
N SER A 45 2.75 -4.51 0.73
CA SER A 45 4.02 -3.79 0.65
C SER A 45 4.50 -3.72 -0.81
N PHE A 46 3.61 -3.23 -1.67
CA PHE A 46 3.87 -3.12 -3.10
C PHE A 46 5.05 -2.19 -3.32
N THR A 47 6.06 -2.64 -4.08
CA THR A 47 7.27 -1.87 -4.42
C THR A 47 7.63 -1.94 -5.90
N GLY A 48 6.67 -2.33 -6.74
CA GLY A 48 6.87 -2.54 -8.17
C GLY A 48 6.79 -1.26 -8.99
N SER A 49 6.89 -1.43 -10.31
CA SER A 49 6.74 -0.35 -11.28
C SER A 49 5.27 0.01 -11.53
N VAL A 50 5.04 1.14 -12.22
CA VAL A 50 3.72 1.55 -12.69
C VAL A 50 3.06 0.45 -13.52
N GLU A 51 3.80 -0.17 -14.44
CA GLU A 51 3.28 -1.23 -15.31
C GLU A 51 2.83 -2.45 -14.50
N GLN A 52 3.62 -2.83 -13.48
CA GLN A 52 3.26 -3.91 -12.57
C GLN A 52 2.03 -3.55 -11.74
N GLY A 53 1.94 -2.33 -11.22
CA GLY A 53 0.78 -1.85 -10.46
C GLY A 53 -0.50 -1.88 -11.28
N LEU A 54 -0.45 -1.39 -12.52
CA LEU A 54 -1.59 -1.39 -13.44
C LEU A 54 -2.12 -2.79 -13.75
N LYS A 55 -1.23 -3.77 -13.97
CA LYS A 55 -1.64 -5.19 -14.17
C LYS A 55 -2.44 -5.74 -12.98
N TYR A 56 -2.04 -5.40 -11.76
CA TYR A 56 -2.78 -5.82 -10.55
C TYR A 56 -4.12 -5.09 -10.42
N ILE A 57 -4.15 -3.79 -10.70
CA ILE A 57 -5.38 -2.97 -10.65
C ILE A 57 -6.40 -3.47 -11.67
N GLU A 58 -5.97 -3.80 -12.89
CA GLU A 58 -6.83 -4.35 -13.96
C GLU A 58 -7.50 -5.67 -13.55
N LYS A 59 -6.79 -6.50 -12.78
CA LYS A 59 -7.35 -7.73 -12.17
C LYS A 59 -8.25 -7.47 -10.95
N GLY A 60 -8.42 -6.20 -10.58
CA GLY A 60 -9.24 -5.78 -9.45
C GLY A 60 -8.57 -5.95 -8.09
N PHE A 61 -7.26 -6.23 -8.04
CA PHE A 61 -6.52 -6.39 -6.79
C PHE A 61 -6.24 -5.04 -6.12
N TYR A 62 -5.97 -5.09 -4.83
CA TYR A 62 -5.60 -3.94 -4.01
C TYR A 62 -4.09 -3.84 -3.86
N LEU A 63 -3.55 -2.62 -3.79
CA LEU A 63 -2.14 -2.37 -3.51
C LEU A 63 -1.96 -1.76 -2.11
N GLY A 64 -1.18 -2.44 -1.27
CA GLY A 64 -0.73 -1.94 0.03
C GLY A 64 0.52 -1.06 -0.14
N ILE A 65 0.44 0.17 0.37
CA ILE A 65 1.55 1.14 0.32
C ILE A 65 2.06 1.43 1.73
N THR A 66 3.38 1.34 1.89
CA THR A 66 4.09 1.57 3.15
C THR A 66 4.95 2.83 3.12
N GLY A 67 5.72 3.08 4.18
CA GLY A 67 6.77 4.09 4.20
C GLY A 67 7.91 3.85 3.19
N TYR A 68 7.89 2.74 2.43
CA TYR A 68 8.75 2.55 1.26
C TYR A 68 8.62 3.69 0.23
N ILE A 69 7.49 4.41 0.18
CA ILE A 69 7.33 5.59 -0.67
C ILE A 69 8.46 6.64 -0.47
N CYS A 70 9.00 6.77 0.74
CA CYS A 70 10.15 7.64 1.03
C CYS A 70 11.48 7.09 0.50
N LYS A 71 11.58 5.78 0.29
CA LYS A 71 12.78 5.08 -0.20
C LYS A 71 12.78 4.84 -1.70
N ASP A 72 11.62 4.85 -2.35
CA ASP A 72 11.50 4.71 -3.80
C ASP A 72 12.35 5.77 -4.52
N LYS A 73 13.26 5.32 -5.38
CA LYS A 73 14.18 6.14 -6.18
C LYS A 73 13.93 5.96 -7.68
N SER A 74 12.97 5.12 -8.04
CA SER A 74 12.68 4.80 -9.44
C SER A 74 11.80 5.88 -10.07
N ASP A 75 12.11 6.22 -11.32
CA ASP A 75 11.31 7.19 -12.07
C ASP A 75 9.93 6.61 -12.44
N GLY A 76 9.83 5.28 -12.54
CA GLY A 76 8.61 4.53 -12.87
C GLY A 76 7.98 3.78 -11.69
N GLY A 77 8.25 4.18 -10.44
CA GLY A 77 7.77 3.47 -9.25
C GLY A 77 6.45 3.94 -8.69
N ILE A 78 6.27 3.68 -7.38
CA ILE A 78 5.07 4.04 -6.61
C ILE A 78 4.84 5.55 -6.63
N ARG A 79 5.91 6.35 -6.54
CA ARG A 79 5.78 7.81 -6.54
C ARG A 79 5.10 8.30 -7.81
N ARG A 80 5.47 7.73 -8.97
CA ARG A 80 4.84 8.05 -10.25
C ARG A 80 3.42 7.53 -10.33
N LEU A 81 3.20 6.28 -9.90
CA LEU A 81 1.87 5.67 -9.83
C LEU A 81 0.86 6.55 -9.07
N LEU A 82 1.28 7.15 -7.95
CA LEU A 82 0.48 8.07 -7.15
C LEU A 82 0.39 9.48 -7.76
N SER A 83 1.51 10.06 -8.20
CA SER A 83 1.54 11.43 -8.75
C SER A 83 0.71 11.56 -10.03
N GLU A 84 0.71 10.53 -10.86
CA GLU A 84 -0.10 10.46 -12.08
C GLU A 84 -1.52 9.94 -11.83
N ARG A 85 -1.88 9.66 -10.56
CA ARG A 85 -3.20 9.18 -10.12
C ARG A 85 -3.66 7.91 -10.85
N LEU A 86 -2.70 7.03 -11.14
CA LEU A 86 -2.91 5.76 -11.83
C LEU A 86 -3.40 4.65 -10.89
N LEU A 87 -3.21 4.81 -9.57
CA LEU A 87 -3.79 3.95 -8.54
C LEU A 87 -5.09 4.58 -8.00
N PRO A 88 -6.26 4.01 -8.31
CA PRO A 88 -7.54 4.47 -7.76
C PRO A 88 -7.59 4.32 -6.23
N LEU A 89 -8.23 5.28 -5.55
CA LEU A 89 -8.37 5.24 -4.09
C LEU A 89 -9.13 4.01 -3.59
N ASP A 90 -10.09 3.49 -4.36
CA ASP A 90 -10.86 2.28 -4.02
C ASP A 90 -10.06 0.98 -4.24
N LYS A 91 -8.80 1.08 -4.67
CA LYS A 91 -7.81 -0.01 -4.79
C LYS A 91 -6.57 0.18 -3.92
N LEU A 92 -6.52 1.25 -3.14
CA LEU A 92 -5.40 1.57 -2.25
C LEU A 92 -5.64 1.06 -0.83
N LEU A 93 -4.62 0.49 -0.21
CA LEU A 93 -4.51 0.24 1.22
C LEU A 93 -3.23 0.90 1.76
N VAL A 94 -3.27 1.30 3.04
CA VAL A 94 -2.12 1.95 3.71
C VAL A 94 -1.72 1.13 4.90
N GLU A 95 -0.42 1.01 5.10
CA GLU A 95 0.17 0.09 6.05
C GLU A 95 1.52 0.60 6.54
N THR A 96 1.94 0.16 7.72
CA THR A 96 3.25 0.54 8.26
C THR A 96 4.33 -0.49 7.96
N ASP A 97 3.97 -1.77 7.84
CA ASP A 97 4.90 -2.90 7.79
C ASP A 97 5.92 -2.88 8.94
N SER A 98 5.50 -2.33 10.10
CA SER A 98 6.33 -2.20 11.29
C SER A 98 6.77 -3.58 11.80
N PRO A 99 8.03 -3.76 12.22
CA PRO A 99 9.03 -2.73 12.54
C PRO A 99 9.85 -2.19 11.36
N PHE A 100 9.53 -2.58 10.13
CA PHE A 100 10.23 -2.16 8.91
C PHE A 100 9.58 -0.96 8.24
N MET A 101 10.05 -0.61 7.04
CA MET A 101 9.48 0.46 6.20
C MET A 101 9.33 1.83 6.87
N TYR A 102 10.31 2.21 7.70
CA TYR A 102 10.39 3.54 8.32
C TYR A 102 10.16 4.66 7.28
N PRO A 103 9.13 5.51 7.46
CA PRO A 103 8.85 6.62 6.55
C PRO A 103 9.80 7.78 6.85
N ASN A 104 10.93 7.84 6.14
CA ASN A 104 11.86 8.96 6.26
C ASN A 104 11.29 10.24 5.62
N MET A 105 10.47 10.96 6.38
CA MET A 105 9.80 12.20 5.97
C MET A 105 10.77 13.35 5.65
N ARG A 106 12.02 13.26 6.12
CA ARG A 106 13.07 14.26 5.84
C ARG A 106 13.94 13.89 4.63
N ALA A 107 13.58 12.85 3.87
CA ALA A 107 14.35 12.44 2.70
C ALA A 107 14.50 13.61 1.70
N SER A 108 15.74 13.86 1.27
CA SER A 108 16.07 14.97 0.38
C SER A 108 15.32 14.88 -0.96
N LYS A 109 15.11 13.66 -1.46
CA LYS A 109 14.40 13.37 -2.72
C LYS A 109 12.87 13.44 -2.63
N LEU A 110 12.27 13.78 -1.49
CA LEU A 110 10.84 14.03 -1.44
C LEU A 110 10.54 15.43 -2.00
N PRO A 111 9.57 15.59 -2.91
CA PRO A 111 9.16 16.90 -3.42
C PRO A 111 8.71 17.84 -2.30
N LEU A 112 8.92 19.14 -2.47
CA LEU A 112 8.58 20.14 -1.44
C LEU A 112 7.09 20.11 -1.09
N HIS A 113 6.21 20.07 -2.10
CA HIS A 113 4.76 20.00 -1.87
C HIS A 113 4.30 18.78 -1.07
N VAL A 114 5.04 17.66 -1.13
CA VAL A 114 4.77 16.46 -0.32
C VAL A 114 5.27 16.63 1.11
N LYS A 115 6.37 17.38 1.31
CA LYS A 115 6.83 17.70 2.67
C LYS A 115 5.85 18.66 3.36
N ASP A 116 5.31 19.61 2.60
CA ASP A 116 4.36 20.60 3.09
C ASP A 116 2.99 20.00 3.45
N SER A 117 2.67 18.79 2.97
CA SER A 117 1.44 18.07 3.35
C SER A 117 1.54 17.36 4.71
N LEU A 118 2.73 17.28 5.30
CA LEU A 118 2.96 16.59 6.57
C LEU A 118 2.57 17.47 7.76
N THR A 119 1.75 16.93 8.65
CA THR A 119 1.34 17.66 9.86
C THR A 119 2.40 17.58 10.95
N GLU A 120 2.50 18.62 11.79
CA GLU A 120 3.38 18.62 12.95
C GLU A 120 3.08 17.43 13.89
N ARG A 121 1.80 17.05 13.99
CA ARG A 121 1.37 15.90 14.78
C ARG A 121 2.02 14.62 14.26
N SER A 122 1.86 14.30 12.98
CA SER A 122 2.43 13.09 12.38
C SER A 122 3.95 13.08 12.47
N MET A 123 4.59 14.22 12.21
CA MET A 123 6.03 14.40 12.39
C MET A 123 6.48 14.11 13.83
N ASN A 124 5.77 14.64 14.82
CA ASN A 124 6.09 14.45 16.24
C ASN A 124 5.94 12.98 16.67
N PHE A 125 4.89 12.28 16.23
CA PHE A 125 4.69 10.87 16.55
C PHE A 125 5.82 10.00 15.97
N VAL A 126 6.14 10.16 14.69
CA VAL A 126 7.23 9.38 14.07
C VAL A 126 8.58 9.72 14.71
N ASN A 127 8.90 10.99 14.96
CA ASN A 127 10.18 11.36 15.61
C ASN A 127 10.30 10.86 17.05
N ARG A 128 9.17 10.72 17.76
CA ARG A 128 9.16 10.29 19.17
C ARG A 128 9.22 8.77 19.32
N TYR A 129 8.54 8.03 18.45
CA TYR A 129 8.33 6.59 18.63
C TYR A 129 9.07 5.71 17.62
N CYS A 130 9.40 6.26 16.45
CA CYS A 130 10.06 5.53 15.39
C CYS A 130 11.54 5.92 15.28
N THR A 131 12.34 5.00 14.76
CA THR A 131 13.73 5.21 14.37
C THR A 131 13.96 4.60 13.00
N PHE A 132 15.10 4.90 12.38
CA PHE A 132 15.48 4.27 11.11
C PHE A 132 15.51 2.73 11.18
N GLN A 133 15.76 2.16 12.37
CA GLN A 133 15.83 0.71 12.61
C GLN A 133 14.50 0.11 13.08
N ARG A 134 13.55 0.93 13.56
CA ARG A 134 12.28 0.46 14.12
C ARG A 134 11.16 1.44 13.81
N ASN A 135 10.29 1.05 12.89
CA ASN A 135 9.02 1.69 12.65
C ASN A 135 7.96 1.19 13.66
N GLU A 136 6.87 1.94 13.80
CA GLU A 136 5.77 1.61 14.70
C GLU A 136 4.42 1.84 13.99
N PRO A 137 3.33 1.16 14.42
CA PRO A 137 1.98 1.38 13.89
C PRO A 137 1.52 2.85 13.93
N CYS A 138 2.02 3.64 14.88
CA CYS A 138 1.69 5.07 14.99
C CYS A 138 2.24 5.92 13.83
N ALA A 139 3.07 5.37 12.95
CA ALA A 139 3.54 6.03 11.74
C ALA A 139 2.50 6.04 10.61
N LEU A 140 1.40 5.28 10.75
CA LEU A 140 0.38 5.15 9.70
C LEU A 140 -0.18 6.51 9.22
N PRO A 141 -0.52 7.49 10.08
CA PRO A 141 -1.00 8.80 9.62
C PRO A 141 0.03 9.55 8.77
N ALA A 142 1.31 9.44 9.08
CA ALA A 142 2.37 10.05 8.27
C ALA A 142 2.44 9.43 6.87
N ILE A 143 2.24 8.11 6.75
CA ILE A 143 2.21 7.42 5.45
C ILE A 143 0.99 7.87 4.63
N VAL A 144 -0.18 8.03 5.27
CA VAL A 144 -1.37 8.60 4.63
C VAL A 144 -1.11 10.02 4.11
N GLU A 145 -0.51 10.89 4.93
CA GLU A 145 -0.18 12.27 4.54
C GLU A 145 0.82 12.34 3.38
N LEU A 146 1.81 11.43 3.35
CA LEU A 146 2.75 11.30 2.23
C LEU A 146 2.01 10.91 0.94
N ILE A 147 1.14 9.89 1.01
CA ILE A 147 0.35 9.45 -0.15
C ILE A 147 -0.56 10.57 -0.64
N ALA A 148 -1.25 11.26 0.27
CA ALA A 148 -2.11 12.40 -0.05
C ALA A 148 -1.33 13.54 -0.73
N GLY A 149 -0.11 13.83 -0.25
CA GLY A 149 0.80 14.79 -0.87
C GLY A 149 1.12 14.45 -2.32
N PHE A 150 1.43 13.18 -2.63
CA PHE A 150 1.68 12.74 -4.00
C PHE A 150 0.40 12.77 -4.87
N LEU A 151 -0.76 12.41 -4.32
CA LEU A 151 -2.04 12.47 -5.04
C LEU A 151 -2.53 13.91 -5.29
N GLY A 152 -2.01 14.89 -4.53
CA GLY A 152 -2.57 16.24 -4.48
C GLY A 152 -4.01 16.24 -3.95
N GLN A 153 -4.28 15.42 -2.93
CA GLN A 153 -5.58 15.24 -2.28
C GLN A 153 -5.48 15.56 -0.78
N LYS A 154 -6.62 15.69 -0.11
CA LYS A 154 -6.64 15.89 1.35
C LYS A 154 -6.33 14.57 2.06
N PRO A 155 -5.51 14.58 3.13
CA PRO A 155 -5.23 13.38 3.92
C PRO A 155 -6.49 12.69 4.45
N GLU A 156 -7.54 13.45 4.77
CA GLU A 156 -8.83 12.91 5.26
C GLU A 156 -9.53 12.05 4.21
N ASP A 157 -9.49 12.45 2.93
CA ASP A 157 -10.12 11.71 1.84
C ASP A 157 -9.39 10.37 1.61
N VAL A 158 -8.05 10.40 1.63
CA VAL A 158 -7.21 9.19 1.52
C VAL A 158 -7.42 8.28 2.73
N ALA A 159 -7.42 8.84 3.95
CA ALA A 159 -7.67 8.08 5.18
C ALA A 159 -9.04 7.39 5.14
N LEU A 160 -10.09 8.12 4.77
CA LEU A 160 -11.45 7.58 4.72
C LEU A 160 -11.57 6.46 3.68
N ALA A 161 -11.08 6.69 2.46
CA ALA A 161 -11.15 5.70 1.40
C ALA A 161 -10.40 4.41 1.75
N THR A 162 -9.17 4.55 2.26
CA THR A 162 -8.31 3.40 2.59
C THR A 162 -8.80 2.65 3.84
N ALA A 163 -9.36 3.35 4.82
CA ALA A 163 -10.04 2.73 5.96
C ALA A 163 -11.29 1.97 5.50
N PHE A 164 -12.12 2.55 4.62
CA PHE A 164 -13.29 1.86 4.08
C PHE A 164 -12.91 0.60 3.31
N ASN A 165 -11.86 0.66 2.48
CA ASN A 165 -11.33 -0.50 1.77
C ASN A 165 -10.91 -1.60 2.76
N ALA A 166 -10.15 -1.26 3.80
CA ALA A 166 -9.71 -2.22 4.82
C ALA A 166 -10.89 -2.85 5.56
N LEU A 167 -11.88 -2.04 5.99
CA LEU A 167 -13.09 -2.52 6.65
C LEU A 167 -13.87 -3.51 5.78
N LYS A 168 -14.03 -3.19 4.49
CA LYS A 168 -14.72 -4.01 3.50
C LYS A 168 -13.99 -5.33 3.24
N ILE A 169 -12.69 -5.28 2.99
CA ILE A 169 -11.89 -6.44 2.60
C ILE A 169 -11.74 -7.43 3.76
N PHE A 170 -11.42 -6.92 4.96
CA PHE A 170 -11.15 -7.76 6.12
C PHE A 170 -12.40 -8.08 6.94
N GLY A 171 -13.58 -7.58 6.54
CA GLY A 171 -14.85 -7.86 7.20
C GLY A 171 -14.92 -7.32 8.64
N LEU A 172 -14.33 -6.14 8.85
CA LEU A 172 -14.22 -5.48 10.17
C LEU A 172 -15.39 -4.55 10.48
N SER A 173 -16.30 -4.33 9.55
CA SER A 173 -17.48 -3.45 9.70
C SER A 173 -18.69 -4.15 10.33
N GLN A 174 -18.47 -5.08 11.27
CA GLN A 174 -19.56 -5.79 11.95
C GLN A 174 -20.16 -4.96 13.09
#